data_AF-A0A085LMP2-F1
#
_entry.id   AF-A0A085LMP2-F1
#
_cell.length_a   1.000
_cell.length_b   1.000
_cell.length_c   1.000
_cell.angle_alpha   90.00
_cell.angle_beta   90.00
_cell.angle_gamma   90.00
#
_symmetry.space_group_name_H-M   'P 1'
#
loop_
_entity.id
_entity.type
_entity.pdbx_description
1 polymer ?
#
loop_
_entity_poly.entity_id
_entity_poly.type
_entity_poly.pdbx_seq_one_letter_code
_entity_poly.pdbx_strand_id
1 'polypeptide(L)'
;MIIKYSKAEILIESCLQTLSVGANLFMLVLGPATSVWLSWFVFFHTRVWWLVPLYFVWYIYDFESPKYGSHMSVRFRRLRLFKYLVSYFPISIRKTAELNPSENYLIANHPHGIISVGAFANFLTDANSFSKLFPGIRSYLCTLDLNFFWPIRREYLQLLGKNGFASVKSTVDGLSSATCSGAVSRSKESVGYLISRPGGGNAVVIVVGGAEEALESEPGAHRIILRERKGFVKVAIKYG
;
A
#
# COMPACT_ATOMS: atom_id res chain seq x y z
N MET A 1 -13.17 -8.59 -31.61
CA MET A 1 -13.42 -7.17 -31.91
C MET A 1 -12.16 -6.38 -31.60
N ILE A 2 -11.33 -6.08 -32.60
CA ILE A 2 -10.08 -5.33 -32.42
C ILE A 2 -10.45 -3.85 -32.42
N ILE A 3 -10.45 -3.20 -31.26
CA ILE A 3 -10.68 -1.76 -31.15
C ILE A 3 -9.48 -1.08 -31.82
N LYS A 4 -9.69 -0.49 -33.01
CA LYS A 4 -8.69 0.35 -33.67
C LYS A 4 -8.63 1.68 -32.93
N TYR A 5 -7.71 1.80 -31.99
CA TYR A 5 -7.36 3.10 -31.41
C TYR A 5 -6.73 4.00 -32.46
N SER A 6 -7.12 5.27 -32.46
CA SER A 6 -6.43 6.30 -33.23
C SER A 6 -5.02 6.53 -32.66
N LYS A 7 -4.09 7.01 -33.50
CA LYS A 7 -2.74 7.37 -33.04
C LYS A 7 -2.75 8.38 -31.89
N ALA A 8 -3.74 9.28 -31.88
CA ALA A 8 -3.91 10.27 -30.83
C ALA A 8 -4.32 9.63 -29.49
N GLU A 9 -5.21 8.64 -29.50
CA GLU A 9 -5.62 7.94 -28.27
C GLU A 9 -4.47 7.13 -27.68
N ILE A 10 -3.70 6.43 -28.52
CA ILE A 10 -2.50 5.69 -28.08
C ILE A 10 -1.49 6.64 -27.42
N LEU A 11 -1.29 7.82 -28.00
CA LEU A 11 -0.40 8.84 -27.45
C LEU A 11 -0.90 9.37 -26.11
N ILE A 12 -2.18 9.73 -26.02
CA ILE A 12 -2.79 10.22 -24.79
C ILE A 12 -2.69 9.16 -23.69
N GLU A 13 -2.99 7.90 -23.99
CA GLU A 13 -2.90 6.81 -23.02
C GLU A 13 -1.45 6.62 -22.53
N SER A 14 -0.48 6.65 -23.44
CA SER A 14 0.95 6.55 -23.09
C SER A 14 1.40 7.71 -22.20
N CYS A 15 0.93 8.94 -22.47
CA CYS A 15 1.18 10.11 -21.64
C CYS A 15 0.57 9.95 -20.24
N LEU A 16 -0.67 9.47 -20.13
CA LEU A 16 -1.35 9.26 -18.85
C LEU A 16 -0.69 8.15 -18.03
N GLN A 17 -0.24 7.08 -18.69
CA GLN A 17 0.55 6.02 -18.07
C GLN A 17 1.88 6.53 -17.53
N THR A 18 2.63 7.26 -18.36
CA THR A 18 3.92 7.86 -17.96
C THR A 18 3.74 8.86 -16.82
N LEU A 19 2.71 9.72 -16.89
CA LEU A 19 2.37 10.66 -15.83
C LEU A 19 2.01 9.92 -14.53
N SER A 20 1.28 8.80 -14.63
CA SER A 20 0.92 8.00 -13.46
C SER A 20 2.13 7.39 -12.78
N VAL A 21 3.02 6.76 -13.56
CA VAL A 21 4.28 6.20 -13.06
C VAL A 21 5.10 7.31 -12.43
N GLY A 22 5.29 8.43 -13.14
CA GLY A 22 6.02 9.59 -12.67
C GLY A 22 5.46 10.16 -11.36
N ALA A 23 4.15 10.32 -11.24
CA ALA A 23 3.50 10.82 -10.04
C ALA A 23 3.68 9.86 -8.85
N ASN A 24 3.53 8.55 -9.05
CA ASN A 24 3.75 7.56 -7.99
C ASN A 24 5.22 7.51 -7.55
N LEU A 25 6.16 7.53 -8.49
CA LEU A 25 7.60 7.57 -8.20
C LEU A 25 8.01 8.87 -7.52
N PHE A 26 7.47 10.00 -7.95
CA PHE A 26 7.68 11.30 -7.32
C PHE A 26 7.26 11.27 -5.86
N MET A 27 6.04 10.81 -5.57
CA MET A 27 5.55 10.68 -4.19
C MET A 27 6.41 9.71 -3.37
N LEU A 28 6.94 8.65 -4.01
CA LEU A 28 7.75 7.66 -3.34
C LEU A 28 9.21 8.07 -3.11
N VAL A 29 9.82 8.86 -3.98
CA VAL A 29 11.26 9.20 -3.90
C VAL A 29 11.45 10.64 -3.43
N LEU A 30 10.75 11.59 -4.04
CA LEU A 30 10.90 13.02 -3.78
C LEU A 30 9.91 13.55 -2.73
N GLY A 31 8.84 12.80 -2.44
CA GLY A 31 7.83 13.12 -1.43
C GLY A 31 8.40 13.64 -0.11
N PRO A 32 9.34 12.93 0.55
CA PRO A 32 9.98 13.40 1.78
C PRO A 32 10.61 14.80 1.67
N ALA A 33 11.45 15.02 0.65
CA ALA A 33 12.12 16.29 0.45
C ALA A 33 11.11 17.42 0.18
N THR A 34 10.12 17.13 -0.67
CA THR A 34 9.05 18.09 -1.00
C THR A 34 8.19 18.44 0.20
N SER A 35 7.96 17.50 1.12
CA SER A 35 7.19 17.76 2.34
C SER A 35 7.91 18.69 3.30
N VAL A 36 9.21 18.49 3.52
CA VAL A 36 10.02 19.34 4.40
C VAL A 36 10.11 20.74 3.82
N TRP A 37 10.40 20.82 2.51
CA TRP A 37 10.45 22.11 1.80
C TRP A 37 9.11 22.84 1.83
N LEU A 38 8.00 22.16 1.59
CA LEU A 38 6.66 22.77 1.60
C LEU A 38 6.28 23.24 3.01
N SER A 39 6.51 22.44 4.05
CA SER A 39 6.28 22.85 5.44
C SER A 39 7.11 24.08 5.82
N TRP A 40 8.39 24.11 5.44
CA TRP A 40 9.26 25.27 5.64
C TRP A 40 8.74 26.50 4.89
N PHE A 41 8.40 26.36 3.61
CA PHE A 41 7.89 27.45 2.78
C PHE A 41 6.59 28.03 3.36
N VAL A 42 5.62 27.18 3.71
CA VAL A 42 4.34 27.60 4.30
C VAL A 42 4.56 28.34 5.62
N PHE A 43 5.45 27.83 6.48
CA PHE A 43 5.71 28.43 7.79
C PHE A 43 6.33 29.84 7.69
N PHE A 44 7.30 30.03 6.80
CA PHE A 44 8.07 31.29 6.74
C PHE A 44 7.56 32.30 5.70
N HIS A 45 6.88 31.86 4.64
CA HIS A 45 6.60 32.70 3.46
C HIS A 45 5.10 32.89 3.17
N THR A 46 4.20 32.37 4.00
CA THR A 46 2.75 32.46 3.74
C THR A 46 1.95 32.95 4.95
N ARG A 47 0.77 33.53 4.68
CA ARG A 47 -0.17 33.96 5.74
C ARG A 47 -0.85 32.79 6.47
N VAL A 48 -0.71 31.57 5.94
CA VAL A 48 -1.31 30.34 6.49
C VAL A 48 -0.31 29.50 7.29
N TRP A 49 0.76 30.11 7.78
CA TRP A 49 1.83 29.46 8.55
C TRP A 49 1.31 28.63 9.74
N TRP A 50 0.18 29.04 10.35
CA TRP A 50 -0.46 28.38 11.49
C TRP A 50 -0.97 26.96 11.17
N LEU A 51 -1.12 26.60 9.89
CA LEU A 51 -1.44 25.23 9.49
C LEU A 51 -0.32 24.24 9.82
N VAL A 52 0.94 24.68 9.82
CA VAL A 52 2.10 23.82 10.10
C VAL A 52 2.12 23.35 11.56
N PRO A 53 2.05 24.21 12.59
CA PRO A 53 1.97 23.76 13.98
C PRO A 53 0.66 22.99 14.25
N LEU A 54 -0.47 23.39 13.64
CA LEU A 54 -1.72 22.63 13.76
C LEU A 54 -1.56 21.19 13.23
N TYR A 55 -0.95 21.04 12.05
CA TYR A 55 -0.63 19.73 11.50
C TYR A 55 0.35 18.97 12.40
N PHE A 56 1.34 19.62 12.99
CA PHE A 56 2.31 18.97 13.88
C PHE A 56 1.66 18.43 15.16
N VAL A 57 0.70 19.16 15.74
CA VAL A 57 -0.12 18.68 16.87
C VAL A 57 -0.91 17.44 16.47
N TRP A 58 -1.58 17.47 15.32
CA TRP A 58 -2.30 16.31 14.80
C TRP A 58 -1.35 15.13 14.50
N TYR A 59 -0.17 15.40 13.95
CA TYR A 59 0.85 14.40 13.64
C TYR A 59 1.32 13.67 14.90
N ILE A 60 1.57 14.39 16.00
CA ILE A 60 1.95 13.78 17.28
C ILE A 60 0.81 12.92 17.82
N TYR A 61 -0.42 13.42 17.79
CA TYR A 61 -1.60 12.67 18.21
C TYR A 61 -1.78 11.38 17.39
N ASP A 62 -1.56 11.46 16.08
CA ASP A 62 -1.81 10.38 15.13
C ASP A 62 -0.57 9.50 14.87
N PHE A 63 0.54 9.71 15.59
CA PHE A 63 1.85 9.13 15.27
C PHE A 63 1.83 7.59 15.16
N GLU A 64 1.04 6.92 16.02
CA GLU A 64 0.98 5.46 16.06
C GLU A 64 -0.01 4.83 15.08
N SER A 65 -0.87 5.62 14.42
CA SER A 65 -1.91 5.12 13.51
C SER A 65 -1.42 4.16 12.40
N PRO A 66 -0.21 4.32 11.81
CA PRO A 66 0.37 3.33 10.91
C PRO A 66 0.53 1.91 11.49
N LYS A 67 0.64 1.76 12.81
CA LYS A 67 0.78 0.46 13.48
C LYS A 67 -0.55 -0.29 13.55
N TYR A 68 -1.67 0.41 13.51
CA TYR A 68 -3.00 -0.16 13.76
C TYR A 68 -3.93 -0.16 12.55
N GLY A 69 -3.46 0.33 11.40
CA GLY A 69 -4.18 0.16 10.14
C GLY A 69 -4.28 1.36 9.21
N SER A 70 -3.65 2.52 9.48
CA SER A 70 -3.67 3.76 8.63
C SER A 70 -5.00 4.57 8.61
N HIS A 71 -5.27 5.46 7.62
CA HIS A 71 -6.51 6.26 7.47
C HIS A 71 -7.14 6.22 6.06
N MET A 72 -8.02 5.25 5.77
CA MET A 72 -8.24 4.81 4.38
C MET A 72 -9.28 5.64 3.69
N SER A 73 -9.00 5.88 2.42
CA SER A 73 -9.98 6.33 1.46
C SER A 73 -10.15 5.31 0.33
N VAL A 74 -11.30 4.63 0.31
CA VAL A 74 -11.69 3.72 -0.79
C VAL A 74 -11.69 4.47 -2.12
N ARG A 75 -12.09 5.75 -2.11
CA ARG A 75 -12.09 6.62 -3.30
C ARG A 75 -10.67 6.87 -3.81
N PHE A 76 -9.75 7.18 -2.91
CA PHE A 76 -8.36 7.42 -3.25
C PHE A 76 -7.74 6.17 -3.91
N ARG A 77 -7.96 4.99 -3.32
CA ARG A 77 -7.44 3.70 -3.82
C ARG A 77 -8.01 3.26 -5.17
N ARG A 78 -9.15 3.82 -5.59
CA ARG A 78 -9.82 3.56 -6.87
C ARG A 78 -9.58 4.66 -7.92
N LEU A 79 -8.69 5.61 -7.64
CA LEU A 79 -8.31 6.63 -8.61
C LEU A 79 -7.82 6.00 -9.92
N ARG A 80 -8.22 6.57 -11.04
CA ARG A 80 -7.82 6.12 -12.38
C ARG A 80 -6.31 6.15 -12.58
N LEU A 81 -5.61 7.01 -11.84
CA LEU A 81 -4.15 7.06 -11.77
C LEU A 81 -3.56 5.65 -11.60
N PHE A 82 -4.03 4.88 -10.63
CA PHE A 82 -3.49 3.55 -10.36
C PHE A 82 -3.80 2.52 -11.46
N LYS A 83 -4.88 2.71 -12.22
CA LYS A 83 -5.16 1.87 -13.40
C LYS A 83 -4.11 2.09 -14.49
N TYR A 84 -3.72 3.34 -14.73
CA TYR A 84 -2.67 3.66 -15.69
C TYR A 84 -1.29 3.11 -15.25
N LEU A 85 -1.01 3.10 -13.94
CA LEU A 85 0.21 2.48 -13.39
C LEU A 85 0.26 0.97 -13.69
N VAL A 86 -0.87 0.29 -13.47
CA VAL A 86 -1.03 -1.14 -13.76
C VAL A 86 -0.88 -1.44 -15.25
N SER A 87 -1.50 -0.63 -16.11
CA SER A 87 -1.42 -0.79 -17.57
C SER A 87 -0.02 -0.57 -18.13
N TYR A 88 0.78 0.32 -17.54
CA TYR A 88 2.15 0.59 -17.99
C TYR A 88 3.10 -0.60 -17.79
N PHE A 89 2.97 -1.31 -16.66
CA PHE A 89 3.82 -2.46 -16.28
C PHE A 89 3.14 -3.83 -16.49
N PRO A 90 2.16 -3.92 -17.41
CA PRO A 90 1.11 -4.95 -17.49
C PRO A 90 0.89 -5.81 -16.23
N ILE A 91 0.67 -5.18 -15.07
CA ILE A 91 0.57 -5.90 -13.80
C ILE A 91 -0.78 -6.60 -13.75
N SER A 92 -0.81 -7.91 -13.50
CA SER A 92 -2.05 -8.64 -13.29
C SER A 92 -1.98 -9.49 -12.03
N ILE A 93 -3.14 -9.73 -11.42
CA ILE A 93 -3.30 -10.64 -10.30
C ILE A 93 -4.11 -11.85 -10.79
N ARG A 94 -3.58 -13.05 -10.56
CA ARG A 94 -4.26 -14.31 -10.90
C ARG A 94 -4.56 -15.05 -9.62
N LYS A 95 -5.84 -15.33 -9.40
CA LYS A 95 -6.30 -16.14 -8.28
C LYS A 95 -6.04 -17.61 -8.58
N THR A 96 -5.28 -18.27 -7.73
CA THR A 96 -4.97 -19.70 -7.83
C THR A 96 -5.74 -20.55 -6.84
N ALA A 97 -6.15 -19.96 -5.72
CA ALA A 97 -6.93 -20.63 -4.67
C ALA A 97 -7.98 -19.69 -4.10
N GLU A 98 -9.07 -20.29 -3.60
CA GLU A 98 -10.05 -19.61 -2.76
C GLU A 98 -9.45 -19.38 -1.37
N LEU A 99 -9.70 -18.19 -0.82
CA LEU A 99 -9.28 -17.83 0.54
C LEU A 99 -10.54 -17.62 1.37
N ASN A 100 -10.62 -18.25 2.54
CA ASN A 100 -11.74 -18.15 3.45
C ASN A 100 -11.76 -16.78 4.15
N PRO A 101 -12.82 -15.96 4.00
CA PRO A 101 -12.91 -14.65 4.65
C PRO A 101 -12.96 -14.72 6.19
N SER A 102 -13.22 -15.88 6.78
CA SER A 102 -13.21 -16.07 8.23
C SER A 102 -11.82 -16.28 8.83
N GLU A 103 -10.79 -16.41 8.00
CA GLU A 103 -9.41 -16.64 8.45
C GLU A 103 -8.51 -15.44 8.18
N ASN A 104 -7.40 -15.34 8.92
CA ASN A 104 -6.38 -14.33 8.69
C ASN A 104 -5.19 -14.97 7.97
N TYR A 105 -4.59 -14.23 7.02
CA TYR A 105 -3.52 -14.71 6.15
C TYR A 105 -2.27 -13.86 6.32
N LEU A 106 -1.11 -14.53 6.34
CA LEU A 106 0.18 -13.89 6.15
C LEU A 106 0.68 -14.21 4.74
N ILE A 107 0.72 -13.22 3.86
CA ILE A 107 1.11 -13.36 2.46
C ILE A 107 2.56 -12.90 2.30
N ALA A 108 3.43 -13.79 1.81
CA ALA A 108 4.78 -13.44 1.41
C ALA A 108 4.78 -13.01 -0.07
N ASN A 109 5.27 -11.80 -0.37
CA ASN A 109 5.41 -11.26 -1.72
C ASN A 109 6.89 -11.21 -2.13
N HIS A 110 7.23 -11.78 -3.28
CA HIS A 110 8.56 -11.79 -3.91
C HIS A 110 8.38 -11.57 -5.43
N PRO A 111 9.29 -10.87 -6.16
CA PRO A 111 10.58 -10.33 -5.73
C PRO A 111 10.51 -9.01 -4.95
N HIS A 112 11.55 -8.74 -4.15
CA HIS A 112 11.73 -7.46 -3.46
C HIS A 112 12.45 -6.45 -4.36
N GLY A 113 11.70 -5.58 -5.03
CA GLY A 113 12.29 -4.43 -5.73
C GLY A 113 12.56 -3.25 -4.77
N ILE A 114 13.45 -2.32 -5.14
CA ILE A 114 13.63 -1.01 -4.46
C ILE A 114 12.26 -0.34 -4.29
N ILE A 115 11.44 -0.46 -5.32
CA ILE A 115 10.05 -0.03 -5.36
C ILE A 115 9.24 -1.26 -5.77
N SER A 116 8.60 -1.94 -4.81
CA SER A 116 7.76 -3.10 -5.10
C SER A 116 6.43 -2.69 -5.76
N VAL A 117 6.50 -2.17 -6.99
CA VAL A 117 5.36 -1.65 -7.77
C VAL A 117 4.26 -2.71 -7.91
N GLY A 118 4.63 -3.98 -8.11
CA GLY A 118 3.68 -5.09 -8.16
C GLY A 118 2.87 -5.26 -6.87
N ALA A 119 3.55 -5.24 -5.72
CA ALA A 119 2.90 -5.34 -4.42
C ALA A 119 2.03 -4.11 -4.11
N PHE A 120 2.51 -2.92 -4.46
CA PHE A 120 1.76 -1.68 -4.34
C PHE A 120 0.47 -1.73 -5.19
N ALA A 121 0.59 -2.05 -6.47
CA ALA A 121 -0.54 -2.09 -7.39
C ALA A 121 -1.58 -3.14 -6.98
N ASN A 122 -1.16 -4.33 -6.55
CA ASN A 122 -2.06 -5.44 -6.23
C ASN A 122 -2.68 -5.37 -4.83
N PHE A 123 -1.94 -4.90 -3.83
CA PHE A 123 -2.34 -4.99 -2.42
C PHE A 123 -2.56 -3.64 -1.73
N LEU A 124 -2.03 -2.53 -2.25
CA LEU A 124 -2.28 -1.17 -1.73
C LEU A 124 -3.28 -0.38 -2.54
N THR A 125 -3.46 -0.67 -3.82
CA THR A 125 -4.47 -0.03 -4.68
C THR A 125 -5.55 -1.02 -5.10
N ASP A 126 -6.71 -0.55 -5.53
CA ASP A 126 -7.78 -1.41 -6.04
C ASP A 126 -7.78 -1.45 -7.58
N ALA A 127 -6.64 -1.12 -8.20
CA ALA A 127 -6.49 -1.02 -9.65
C ALA A 127 -6.70 -2.37 -10.35
N ASN A 128 -6.19 -3.44 -9.74
CA ASN A 128 -6.33 -4.81 -10.22
C ASN A 128 -7.54 -5.56 -9.64
N SER A 129 -8.52 -4.81 -9.08
CA SER A 129 -9.76 -5.38 -8.55
C SER A 129 -9.58 -6.51 -7.53
N PHE A 130 -8.56 -6.40 -6.67
CA PHE A 130 -8.36 -7.34 -5.55
C PHE A 130 -9.63 -7.47 -4.71
N SER A 131 -10.35 -6.35 -4.51
CA SER A 131 -11.65 -6.30 -3.84
C SER A 131 -12.71 -7.25 -4.40
N LYS A 132 -12.65 -7.51 -5.72
CA LYS A 132 -13.58 -8.39 -6.41
C LYS A 132 -13.11 -9.84 -6.42
N LEU A 133 -11.80 -10.07 -6.43
CA LEU A 133 -11.22 -11.41 -6.52
C LEU A 133 -11.29 -12.19 -5.19
N PHE A 134 -11.17 -11.47 -4.07
CA PHE A 134 -11.10 -12.07 -2.74
C PHE A 134 -12.15 -11.52 -1.77
N PRO A 135 -13.47 -11.55 -2.09
CA PRO A 135 -14.51 -10.88 -1.31
C PRO A 135 -14.41 -11.16 0.20
N GLY A 136 -14.55 -10.11 1.02
CA GLY A 136 -14.42 -10.20 2.48
C GLY A 136 -12.98 -10.15 3.02
N ILE A 137 -11.95 -10.25 2.17
CA ILE A 137 -10.54 -10.16 2.57
C ILE A 137 -9.98 -8.73 2.48
N ARG A 138 -9.19 -8.36 3.48
CA ARG A 138 -8.57 -7.05 3.66
C ARG A 138 -7.06 -7.13 3.56
N SER A 139 -6.46 -6.64 2.47
CA SER A 139 -5.00 -6.71 2.30
C SER A 139 -4.25 -5.55 2.95
N TYR A 140 -3.29 -5.82 3.83
CA TYR A 140 -2.42 -4.82 4.44
C TYR A 140 -0.99 -5.03 3.96
N LEU A 141 -0.43 -4.12 3.17
CA LEU A 141 0.97 -4.18 2.76
C LEU A 141 1.88 -3.58 3.82
N CYS A 142 2.79 -4.39 4.36
CA CYS A 142 3.81 -3.92 5.27
C CYS A 142 4.89 -3.13 4.51
N THR A 143 5.23 -1.96 5.04
CA THR A 143 6.29 -1.09 4.52
C THR A 143 7.25 -0.66 5.64
N LEU A 144 8.41 -0.15 5.26
CA LEU A 144 9.41 0.43 6.16
C LEU A 144 8.83 1.60 6.97
N ASP A 145 9.12 1.66 8.27
CA ASP A 145 8.59 2.69 9.17
C ASP A 145 9.01 4.11 8.78
N LEU A 146 10.20 4.27 8.17
CA LEU A 146 10.68 5.54 7.62
C LEU A 146 9.68 6.19 6.66
N ASN A 147 8.82 5.40 6.01
CA ASN A 147 7.81 5.93 5.11
C ASN A 147 6.68 6.69 5.83
N PHE A 148 6.52 6.50 7.14
CA PHE A 148 5.51 7.18 7.96
C PHE A 148 6.06 8.38 8.74
N PHE A 149 7.37 8.66 8.68
CA PHE A 149 7.94 9.81 9.38
C PHE A 149 7.69 11.13 8.65
N TRP A 150 7.75 11.12 7.31
CA TRP A 150 7.69 12.36 6.53
C TRP A 150 6.24 12.81 6.28
N PRO A 151 5.91 14.09 6.54
CA PRO A 151 4.62 14.66 6.20
C PRO A 151 4.29 14.47 4.71
N ILE A 152 3.01 14.50 4.32
CA ILE A 152 2.49 14.27 2.95
C ILE A 152 2.68 12.84 2.46
N ARG A 153 3.89 12.26 2.57
CA ARG A 153 4.16 10.85 2.27
C ARG A 153 3.38 9.94 3.21
N ARG A 154 3.43 10.26 4.51
CA ARG A 154 2.68 9.57 5.55
C ARG A 154 1.20 9.52 5.19
N GLU A 155 0.60 10.66 4.87
CA GLU A 155 -0.82 10.76 4.53
C GLU A 155 -1.12 10.06 3.20
N TYR A 156 -0.24 10.16 2.20
CA TYR A 156 -0.40 9.42 0.95
C TYR A 156 -0.49 7.90 1.19
N LEU A 157 0.39 7.35 2.02
CA LEU A 157 0.37 5.93 2.38
C LEU A 157 -0.77 5.57 3.32
N GLN A 158 -1.17 6.50 4.19
CA GLN A 158 -2.29 6.30 5.10
C GLN A 158 -3.63 6.36 4.37
N LEU A 159 -3.82 7.24 3.39
CA LEU A 159 -5.01 7.29 2.55
C LEU A 159 -5.19 6.01 1.74
N LEU A 160 -4.11 5.27 1.52
CA LEU A 160 -4.14 3.93 0.96
C LEU A 160 -4.54 2.84 1.97
N GLY A 161 -4.81 3.14 3.25
CA GLY A 161 -5.03 2.13 4.31
C GLY A 161 -5.91 2.49 5.51
N LYS A 162 -6.61 1.56 6.17
CA LYS A 162 -7.80 1.69 7.08
C LYS A 162 -7.74 2.66 8.28
N ASN A 163 -8.69 3.62 8.33
CA ASN A 163 -9.02 4.46 9.50
C ASN A 163 -9.01 3.70 10.83
N GLY A 164 -8.05 4.04 11.68
CA GLY A 164 -7.93 3.55 13.05
C GLY A 164 -8.55 4.48 14.08
N PHE A 165 -9.88 4.61 14.14
CA PHE A 165 -10.63 4.85 15.39
C PHE A 165 -12.15 4.76 15.11
N ALA A 166 -12.74 3.58 15.28
CA ALA A 166 -14.15 3.36 15.62
C ALA A 166 -14.50 1.88 15.40
N SER A 167 -14.90 1.24 16.50
CA SER A 167 -15.97 0.26 16.59
C SER A 167 -16.17 -0.73 15.43
N VAL A 168 -16.05 -1.99 15.80
CA VAL A 168 -16.91 -3.08 15.32
C VAL A 168 -18.38 -2.62 15.42
N LYS A 169 -18.87 -1.90 14.42
CA LYS A 169 -20.30 -1.68 14.13
C LYS A 169 -20.45 -0.98 12.78
N SER A 170 -20.38 -1.77 11.72
CA SER A 170 -21.09 -1.50 10.47
C SER A 170 -21.25 -2.84 9.75
N THR A 171 -22.18 -3.59 10.31
CA THR A 171 -23.04 -4.54 9.60
C THR A 171 -24.26 -3.76 9.07
N VAL A 172 -24.04 -2.59 8.46
CA VAL A 172 -25.07 -1.67 7.93
C VAL A 172 -24.30 -0.73 6.97
N ASP A 173 -24.11 -0.97 5.67
CA ASP A 173 -25.04 -1.40 4.64
C ASP A 173 -24.32 -2.33 3.64
N GLY A 174 -24.75 -3.58 3.50
CA GLY A 174 -24.66 -4.39 2.25
C GLY A 174 -23.37 -4.52 1.44
N LEU A 175 -22.23 -3.95 1.86
CA LEU A 175 -21.00 -3.89 1.07
C LEU A 175 -19.98 -4.92 1.58
N SER A 176 -20.32 -6.18 1.37
CA SER A 176 -19.51 -7.39 1.53
C SER A 176 -18.36 -7.50 0.51
N SER A 177 -17.79 -6.38 0.06
CA SER A 177 -16.68 -6.38 -0.90
C SER A 177 -15.35 -6.41 -0.16
N ALA A 178 -14.46 -7.32 -0.56
CA ALA A 178 -13.08 -7.24 -0.08
C ALA A 178 -12.49 -5.87 -0.32
N THR A 179 -11.55 -5.48 0.51
CA THR A 179 -10.96 -4.15 0.39
C THR A 179 -9.53 -4.23 0.85
N CYS A 180 -8.58 -4.05 -0.05
CA CYS A 180 -7.21 -3.73 0.34
C CYS A 180 -7.20 -2.58 1.38
N SER A 181 -6.61 -2.85 2.52
CA SER A 181 -6.81 -2.13 3.77
C SER A 181 -5.55 -1.46 4.32
N GLY A 182 -4.41 -1.41 3.62
CA GLY A 182 -3.44 -0.34 3.88
C GLY A 182 -1.96 -0.59 3.85
N ALA A 183 -1.21 0.52 3.94
CA ALA A 183 0.21 0.49 4.26
C ALA A 183 0.34 0.45 5.78
N VAL A 184 1.10 -0.52 6.28
CA VAL A 184 1.23 -0.79 7.70
C VAL A 184 2.71 -0.89 8.08
N SER A 185 3.04 -0.51 9.30
CA SER A 185 4.39 -0.72 9.84
C SER A 185 4.80 -2.20 9.74
N ARG A 186 6.08 -2.45 9.42
CA ARG A 186 6.64 -3.81 9.36
C ARG A 186 6.90 -4.42 10.75
N SER A 187 6.60 -3.71 11.83
CA SER A 187 6.86 -4.18 13.20
C SER A 187 6.12 -5.48 13.52
N LYS A 188 6.70 -6.32 14.38
CA LYS A 188 6.09 -7.61 14.77
C LYS A 188 4.76 -7.38 15.50
N GLU A 189 4.68 -6.29 16.23
CA GLU A 189 3.52 -5.84 16.99
C GLU A 189 2.38 -5.50 16.05
N SER A 190 2.66 -4.77 14.97
CA SER A 190 1.66 -4.37 13.98
C SER A 190 1.14 -5.56 13.17
N VAL A 191 2.04 -6.44 12.72
CA VAL A 191 1.66 -7.68 12.03
C VAL A 191 0.85 -8.59 12.95
N GLY A 192 1.32 -8.77 14.20
CA GLY A 192 0.63 -9.58 15.20
C GLY A 192 -0.76 -9.03 15.51
N TYR A 193 -0.89 -7.72 15.68
CA TYR A 193 -2.15 -7.04 15.93
C TYR A 193 -3.20 -7.30 14.85
N LEU A 194 -2.80 -7.29 13.57
CA LEU A 194 -3.72 -7.52 12.45
C LEU A 194 -4.10 -8.98 12.27
N ILE A 195 -3.14 -9.90 12.44
CA ILE A 195 -3.37 -11.34 12.26
C ILE A 195 -4.13 -11.94 13.45
N SER A 196 -3.99 -11.39 14.65
CA SER A 196 -4.74 -11.86 15.83
C SER A 196 -6.14 -11.29 15.95
N ARG A 197 -6.62 -10.47 14.99
CA ARG A 197 -7.95 -9.85 15.10
C ARG A 197 -9.05 -10.90 14.97
N PRO A 198 -10.02 -10.92 15.91
CA PRO A 198 -11.19 -11.78 15.80
C PRO A 198 -12.08 -11.35 14.62
N GLY A 199 -12.73 -12.33 13.98
CA GLY A 199 -13.62 -12.11 12.83
C GLY A 199 -12.96 -12.29 11.45
N GLY A 200 -11.67 -12.60 11.39
CA GLY A 200 -11.01 -13.02 10.16
C GLY A 200 -10.87 -11.95 9.09
N GLY A 201 -10.46 -12.39 7.90
CA GLY A 201 -10.48 -11.62 6.66
C GLY A 201 -9.38 -10.58 6.60
N ASN A 202 -8.30 -10.70 7.38
CA ASN A 202 -7.12 -9.84 7.26
C ASN A 202 -6.00 -10.60 6.55
N ALA A 203 -5.52 -10.06 5.44
CA ALA A 203 -4.38 -10.57 4.69
C ALA A 203 -3.20 -9.60 4.84
N VAL A 204 -2.24 -9.91 5.71
CA VAL A 204 -1.04 -9.09 5.90
C VAL A 204 0.01 -9.53 4.89
N VAL A 205 0.39 -8.63 3.99
CA VAL A 205 1.35 -8.85 2.91
C VAL A 205 2.71 -8.32 3.35
N ILE A 206 3.69 -9.20 3.41
CA ILE A 206 5.09 -8.86 3.69
C ILE A 206 5.88 -9.08 2.41
N VAL A 207 6.56 -8.03 1.94
CA VAL A 207 7.57 -8.20 0.89
C VAL A 207 8.76 -8.91 1.53
N VAL A 208 8.93 -10.17 1.17
CA VAL A 208 10.05 -11.01 1.59
C VAL A 208 11.22 -10.76 0.66
N GLY A 209 12.42 -10.83 1.20
CA GLY A 209 13.62 -10.29 0.57
C GLY A 209 13.97 -8.89 1.09
N GLY A 210 15.08 -8.34 0.63
CA GLY A 210 15.50 -6.98 0.93
C GLY A 210 16.50 -6.47 -0.10
N ALA A 211 17.23 -5.41 0.22
CA ALA A 211 18.15 -4.75 -0.73
C ALA A 211 19.12 -5.71 -1.43
N GLU A 212 19.61 -6.71 -0.71
CA GLU A 212 20.53 -7.75 -1.20
C GLU A 212 19.88 -8.65 -2.27
N GLU A 213 18.60 -8.97 -2.13
CA GLU A 213 17.84 -9.78 -3.10
C GLU A 213 17.46 -8.95 -4.34
N ALA A 214 17.35 -7.63 -4.19
CA ALA A 214 17.15 -6.71 -5.31
C ALA A 214 18.40 -6.64 -6.22
N LEU A 215 19.60 -6.84 -5.67
CA LEU A 215 20.86 -6.87 -6.43
C LEU A 215 21.06 -8.18 -7.20
N GLU A 216 20.47 -9.27 -6.72
CA GLU A 216 20.54 -10.62 -7.32
C GLU A 216 19.36 -10.92 -8.27
N SER A 217 18.50 -9.93 -8.53
CA SER A 217 17.31 -10.11 -9.37
C SER A 217 17.69 -10.09 -10.86
N GLU A 218 17.77 -11.27 -11.47
CA GLU A 218 18.08 -11.45 -12.90
C GLU A 218 16.83 -11.91 -13.70
N PRO A 219 16.66 -11.45 -14.96
CA PRO A 219 15.61 -11.95 -15.82
C PRO A 219 15.68 -13.47 -15.99
N GLY A 220 14.56 -14.16 -15.75
CA GLY A 220 14.46 -15.62 -15.91
C GLY A 220 14.90 -16.45 -14.71
N ALA A 221 15.37 -15.82 -13.63
CA ALA A 221 15.70 -16.51 -12.37
C ALA A 221 15.00 -15.83 -11.17
N HIS A 222 14.40 -16.64 -10.30
CA HIS A 222 13.83 -16.18 -9.04
C HIS A 222 14.65 -16.75 -7.89
N ARG A 223 15.55 -15.93 -7.33
CA ARG A 223 16.41 -16.30 -6.20
C ARG A 223 15.91 -15.60 -4.94
N ILE A 224 15.72 -16.36 -3.87
CA ILE A 224 15.25 -15.84 -2.58
C ILE A 224 16.29 -16.16 -1.52
N ILE A 225 16.75 -15.13 -0.78
CA ILE A 225 17.73 -15.31 0.29
C ILE A 225 16.99 -15.49 1.62
N LEU A 226 16.64 -16.74 1.93
CA LEU A 226 15.83 -17.08 3.11
C LEU A 226 16.63 -17.53 4.34
N ARG A 227 17.88 -17.97 4.16
CA ARG A 227 18.66 -18.68 5.21
C ARG A 227 18.78 -17.87 6.51
N GLU A 228 18.98 -16.56 6.39
CA GLU A 228 19.11 -15.65 7.54
C GLU A 228 17.82 -14.87 7.86
N ARG A 229 16.82 -14.90 6.96
CA ARG A 229 15.63 -14.03 7.02
C ARG A 229 14.35 -14.78 7.40
N LYS A 230 14.39 -15.51 8.52
CA LYS A 230 13.27 -16.34 9.04
C LYS A 230 12.19 -15.57 9.80
N GLY A 231 12.21 -14.23 9.78
CA GLY A 231 11.33 -13.39 10.60
C GLY A 231 9.84 -13.62 10.30
N PHE A 232 9.46 -13.68 9.04
CA PHE A 232 8.06 -13.92 8.64
C PHE A 232 7.61 -15.34 8.97
N VAL A 233 8.50 -16.35 8.86
CA VAL A 233 8.21 -17.74 9.26
C VAL A 233 7.96 -17.83 10.76
N LYS A 234 8.78 -17.16 11.58
CA LYS A 234 8.57 -17.08 13.03
C LYS A 234 7.21 -16.46 13.39
N VAL A 235 6.78 -15.45 12.64
CA VAL A 235 5.45 -14.84 12.81
C VAL A 235 4.35 -15.82 12.39
N ALA A 236 4.50 -16.49 11.24
CA ALA A 236 3.54 -17.50 10.80
C ALA A 236 3.33 -18.60 11.84
N ILE A 237 4.42 -19.17 12.39
CA ILE A 237 4.36 -20.22 13.43
C ILE A 237 3.73 -19.70 14.74
N LYS A 238 3.91 -18.42 15.08
CA LYS A 238 3.36 -17.86 16.33
C LYS A 238 1.84 -17.69 16.27
N TYR A 239 1.29 -17.44 15.09
CA TYR A 239 -0.12 -17.07 14.91
C TYR A 239 -0.92 -18.08 14.08
N GLY A 240 -0.33 -19.24 13.75
CA GLY A 240 -0.92 -20.30 12.93
C GLY A 240 -0.72 -21.66 13.57
#